data_AF-A0A2T4G7V2-F1
#
_entry.id   AF-A0A2T4G7V2-F1
#
_cell.length_a   1.000
_cell.length_b   1.000
_cell.length_c   1.000
_cell.angle_alpha   90.00
_cell.angle_beta   90.00
_cell.angle_gamma   90.00
#
_symmetry.space_group_name_H-M   'P 1'
#
loop_
_entity.id
_entity.type
_entity.pdbx_description
1 polymer ?
#
loop_
_entity_poly.entity_id
_entity_poly.type
_entity_poly.pdbx_seq_one_letter_code
_entity_poly.pdbx_strand_id
1 'polypeptide(L)'
;METVDTNRLKIWQALSEFFLDTEITDSTFDYVARVVVETGYSPQEIHSILWGEVFPALEANLKSIAGEWAGWTDEWLLEHLSVCEVSTKKQGDSSIIKEIRRCWEQVATRLPPGYA
;
A
#
# COMPACT_ATOMS: atom_id res chain seq x y z
N MET A 1 -20.35 6.73 -7.44
CA MET A 1 -19.22 5.81 -7.69
C MET A 1 -18.10 6.71 -8.17
N GLU A 2 -17.20 7.10 -7.27
CA GLU A 2 -15.98 7.79 -7.69
C GLU A 2 -15.22 6.84 -8.62
N THR A 3 -14.92 7.30 -9.81
CA THR A 3 -14.15 6.53 -10.78
C THR A 3 -12.73 6.44 -10.27
N VAL A 4 -12.25 5.24 -9.95
CA VAL A 4 -10.84 4.99 -9.65
C VAL A 4 -10.02 5.47 -10.85
N ASP A 5 -9.24 6.52 -10.66
CA ASP A 5 -8.38 7.04 -11.72
C ASP A 5 -7.13 6.15 -11.87
N THR A 6 -6.39 6.35 -12.98
CA THR A 6 -5.20 5.55 -13.28
C THR A 6 -4.10 5.70 -12.23
N ASN A 7 -3.99 6.85 -11.55
CA ASN A 7 -2.99 7.04 -10.50
C ASN A 7 -3.39 6.31 -9.21
N ARG A 8 -4.68 6.26 -8.90
CA ARG A 8 -5.20 5.49 -7.76
C ARG A 8 -4.90 4.00 -7.90
N LEU A 9 -5.14 3.44 -9.09
CA LEU A 9 -4.81 2.03 -9.35
C LEU A 9 -3.29 1.77 -9.28
N LYS A 10 -2.47 2.66 -9.86
CA LYS A 10 -1.00 2.55 -9.78
C LYS A 10 -0.49 2.52 -8.34
N ILE A 11 -1.00 3.42 -7.47
CA ILE A 11 -0.55 3.45 -6.09
C ILE A 11 -1.08 2.27 -5.28
N TRP A 12 -2.28 1.77 -5.57
CA TRP A 12 -2.77 0.52 -4.99
C TRP A 12 -1.88 -0.66 -5.35
N GLN A 13 -1.52 -0.82 -6.63
CA GLN A 13 -0.58 -1.85 -7.07
C GLN A 13 0.75 -1.76 -6.31
N ALA A 14 1.36 -0.57 -6.29
CA ALA A 14 2.64 -0.38 -5.62
C ALA A 14 2.61 -0.66 -4.11
N LEU A 15 1.57 -0.21 -3.40
CA LEU A 15 1.45 -0.44 -1.96
C LEU A 15 1.08 -1.89 -1.62
N SER A 16 0.45 -2.61 -2.55
CA SER A 16 0.09 -4.02 -2.37
C SER A 16 1.31 -4.92 -2.24
N GLU A 17 2.46 -4.52 -2.81
CA GLU A 17 3.74 -5.24 -2.68
C GLU A 17 4.16 -5.50 -1.22
N PHE A 18 3.71 -4.68 -0.25
CA PHE A 18 4.01 -4.91 1.17
C PHE A 18 3.26 -6.09 1.78
N PHE A 19 2.27 -6.63 1.07
CA PHE A 19 1.36 -7.64 1.58
C PHE A 19 1.54 -9.00 0.91
N LEU A 20 2.50 -9.13 -0.02
CA LEU A 20 2.83 -10.39 -0.65
C LEU A 20 3.56 -11.32 0.32
N ASP A 21 3.34 -12.62 0.15
CA ASP A 21 4.07 -13.68 0.84
C ASP A 21 5.44 -13.89 0.18
N THR A 22 6.20 -12.81 0.10
CA THR A 22 7.53 -12.74 -0.49
C THR A 22 8.44 -11.86 0.37
N GLU A 23 9.76 -12.04 0.22
CA GLU A 23 10.72 -11.15 0.85
C GLU A 23 10.68 -9.77 0.19
N ILE A 24 10.42 -8.73 0.98
CA ILE A 24 10.44 -7.35 0.49
C ILE A 24 11.90 -6.89 0.36
N THR A 25 12.26 -6.44 -0.83
CA THR A 25 13.63 -6.07 -1.20
C THR A 25 13.81 -4.55 -1.31
N ASP A 26 15.06 -4.09 -1.37
CA ASP A 26 15.36 -2.68 -1.66
C ASP A 26 14.78 -2.21 -3.00
N SER A 27 14.76 -3.08 -4.02
CA SER A 27 14.12 -2.77 -5.30
C SER A 27 12.61 -2.57 -5.19
N THR A 28 11.95 -3.28 -4.27
CA THR A 28 10.53 -3.06 -3.97
C THR A 28 10.34 -1.67 -3.37
N PHE A 29 11.16 -1.28 -2.39
CA PHE A 29 11.07 0.05 -1.79
C PHE A 29 11.36 1.18 -2.80
N ASP A 30 12.34 1.01 -3.69
CA ASP A 30 12.64 1.97 -4.75
C ASP A 30 11.48 2.09 -5.75
N TYR A 31 10.85 0.96 -6.10
CA TYR A 31 9.66 0.92 -6.95
C TYR A 31 8.49 1.69 -6.32
N VAL A 32 8.15 1.39 -5.07
CA VAL A 32 7.06 2.07 -4.36
C VAL A 32 7.35 3.57 -4.23
N ALA A 33 8.58 3.96 -3.88
CA ALA A 33 8.97 5.36 -3.77
C ALA A 33 8.79 6.11 -5.10
N ARG A 34 9.19 5.49 -6.22
CA ARG A 34 8.99 6.06 -7.55
C ARG A 34 7.50 6.27 -7.86
N VAL A 35 6.65 5.26 -7.62
CA VAL A 35 5.21 5.36 -7.89
C VAL A 35 4.55 6.43 -7.02
N VAL A 36 4.93 6.54 -5.74
CA VAL A 36 4.47 7.61 -4.85
C VAL A 36 4.72 8.98 -5.49
N VAL A 37 5.95 9.24 -5.95
CA VAL A 37 6.29 10.52 -6.60
C VAL A 37 5.55 10.72 -7.92
N GLU A 38 5.43 9.69 -8.75
CA GLU A 38 4.74 9.75 -10.06
C GLU A 38 3.25 10.06 -9.94
N THR A 39 2.59 9.57 -8.89
CA THR A 39 1.15 9.77 -8.68
C THR A 39 0.80 11.19 -8.22
N GLY A 40 1.76 11.90 -7.63
CA GLY A 40 1.60 13.28 -7.17
C GLY A 40 0.73 13.46 -5.92
N TYR A 41 0.33 12.37 -5.26
CA TYR A 41 -0.42 12.44 -4.01
C TYR A 41 0.45 12.99 -2.88
N SER A 42 -0.18 13.78 -2.02
CA SER A 42 0.45 14.27 -0.79
C SER A 42 0.79 13.12 0.16
N PRO A 43 1.75 13.31 1.08
CA PRO A 43 2.10 12.31 2.09
C PRO A 43 0.89 11.86 2.93
N GLN A 44 -0.02 12.79 3.24
CA GLN A 44 -1.24 12.51 3.98
C GLN A 44 -2.21 11.63 3.17
N GLU A 45 -2.32 11.87 1.86
CA GLU A 45 -3.11 11.03 0.97
C GLU A 45 -2.51 9.63 0.85
N ILE A 46 -1.19 9.50 0.64
CA ILE A 46 -0.55 8.17 0.60
C ILE A 46 -0.74 7.40 1.90
N HIS A 47 -0.59 8.06 3.04
CA HIS A 47 -0.86 7.43 4.34
C HIS A 47 -2.33 6.99 4.46
N SER A 48 -3.27 7.80 3.96
CA SER A 48 -4.70 7.45 3.97
C SER A 48 -5.01 6.28 3.04
N ILE A 49 -4.36 6.21 1.87
CA ILE A 49 -4.47 5.11 0.91
C ILE A 49 -3.92 3.82 1.51
N LEU A 50 -2.68 3.85 2.02
CA LEU A 50 -2.05 2.67 2.59
C LEU A 50 -2.89 2.10 3.74
N TRP A 51 -3.28 2.94 4.71
CA TRP A 51 -3.91 2.46 5.94
C TRP A 51 -5.43 2.33 5.87
N GLY A 52 -6.09 3.09 4.99
CA GLY A 52 -7.55 3.12 4.86
C GLY A 52 -8.08 2.26 3.73
N GLU A 53 -7.30 2.04 2.67
CA GLU A 53 -7.76 1.37 1.45
C GLU A 53 -7.06 0.02 1.26
N VAL A 54 -5.72 -0.01 1.31
CA VAL A 54 -4.92 -1.20 0.98
C VAL A 54 -4.78 -2.15 2.17
N PHE A 55 -4.33 -1.64 3.32
CA PHE A 55 -4.10 -2.43 4.53
C PHE A 55 -5.29 -3.28 4.97
N PRO A 56 -6.52 -2.74 5.13
CA PRO A 56 -7.65 -3.54 5.63
C PRO A 56 -8.07 -4.64 4.63
N ALA A 57 -7.82 -4.45 3.34
CA ALA A 57 -8.12 -5.45 2.32
C ALA A 57 -7.08 -6.59 2.29
N LEU A 58 -5.80 -6.27 2.53
CA LEU A 58 -4.69 -7.20 2.25
C LEU A 58 -3.99 -7.77 3.50
N GLU A 59 -4.21 -7.23 4.70
CA GLU A 59 -3.51 -7.72 5.91
C GLU A 59 -3.78 -9.21 6.23
N ALA A 60 -4.89 -9.76 5.73
CA ALA A 60 -5.20 -11.18 5.90
C ALA A 60 -4.25 -12.09 5.11
N ASN A 61 -3.65 -11.60 4.02
CA ASN A 61 -2.73 -12.38 3.19
C ASN A 61 -1.49 -12.81 3.98
N LEU A 62 -0.94 -11.90 4.79
CA LEU A 62 0.22 -12.12 5.64
C LEU A 62 -0.03 -13.06 6.84
N LYS A 63 -1.30 -13.43 7.09
CA LYS A 63 -1.68 -14.40 8.12
C LYS A 63 -1.85 -15.81 7.54
N SER A 64 -1.83 -15.96 6.21
CA SER A 64 -1.94 -17.24 5.53
C SER A 64 -0.64 -18.05 5.68
N ILE A 65 -0.74 -19.38 5.70
CA ILE A 65 0.43 -20.28 5.67
C ILE A 65 1.14 -20.21 4.30
N ALA A 66 0.37 -19.91 3.26
CA ALA A 66 0.81 -19.69 1.89
C ALA A 66 -0.09 -18.59 1.33
N GLY A 67 0.37 -17.35 1.43
CA GLY A 67 -0.35 -16.18 0.93
C GLY A 67 -0.17 -16.00 -0.58
N GLU A 68 -0.87 -15.02 -1.14
CA GLU A 68 -0.59 -14.52 -2.48
C GLU A 68 0.85 -14.01 -2.56
N TRP A 69 1.58 -14.44 -3.59
CA TRP A 69 3.00 -14.13 -3.81
C TRP A 69 3.27 -13.55 -5.21
N ALA A 70 2.30 -13.61 -6.13
CA ALA A 70 2.42 -13.20 -7.53
C ALA A 70 1.85 -11.81 -7.81
N GLY A 71 1.25 -11.15 -6.81
CA GLY A 71 0.55 -9.88 -7.01
C GLY A 71 -0.95 -10.07 -7.23
N TRP A 72 -1.68 -8.96 -7.17
CA TRP A 72 -3.09 -8.92 -7.52
C TRP A 72 -3.28 -8.27 -8.89
N THR A 73 -4.24 -8.75 -9.67
CA THR A 73 -4.58 -8.10 -10.94
C THR A 73 -5.30 -6.77 -10.69
N ASP A 74 -5.29 -5.90 -11.70
CA ASP A 74 -5.99 -4.62 -11.63
C ASP A 74 -7.48 -4.81 -11.34
N GLU A 75 -8.12 -5.80 -11.97
CA GLU A 75 -9.53 -6.12 -11.77
C GLU A 75 -9.80 -6.56 -10.32
N TRP A 76 -8.93 -7.41 -9.77
CA TRP A 76 -9.07 -7.86 -8.39
C TRP A 76 -8.97 -6.68 -7.42
N LEU A 77 -7.99 -5.78 -7.62
CA LEU A 77 -7.84 -4.60 -6.78
C LEU A 77 -9.06 -3.67 -6.89
N LEU A 78 -9.58 -3.44 -8.10
CA LEU A 78 -10.77 -2.62 -8.32
C LEU A 78 -12.04 -3.21 -7.68
N GLU A 79 -12.13 -4.54 -7.55
CA GLU A 79 -13.26 -5.22 -6.90
C GLU A 79 -13.18 -5.19 -5.36
N HIS A 80 -11.96 -5.19 -4.80
CA HIS A 80 -11.74 -5.41 -3.36
C HIS A 80 -11.29 -4.15 -2.60
N LEU A 81 -10.77 -3.14 -3.29
CA LEU A 81 -10.39 -1.87 -2.69
C LEU A 81 -11.45 -0.80 -2.99
N SER A 82 -11.52 0.20 -2.12
CA SER A 82 -12.44 1.32 -2.27
C SER A 82 -11.75 2.58 -1.80
N VAL A 83 -11.98 3.69 -2.51
CA VAL A 83 -11.48 5.00 -2.12
C VAL A 83 -12.07 5.38 -0.76
N CYS A 84 -11.23 5.79 0.17
CA CYS A 84 -11.63 6.30 1.48
C CYS A 84 -11.32 7.79 1.56
N GLU A 85 -12.37 8.62 1.62
CA GLU A 85 -12.23 10.05 1.91
C GLU A 85 -11.94 10.35 3.39
N VAL A 86 -12.13 9.37 4.27
CA VAL A 86 -12.05 9.56 5.73
C VAL A 86 -11.11 8.53 6.33
N SER A 87 -10.13 8.98 7.11
CA SER A 87 -9.20 8.12 7.86
C SER A 87 -9.97 7.23 8.84
N THR A 88 -10.28 6.00 8.44
CA THR A 88 -10.88 5.01 9.31
C THR A 88 -9.85 4.52 10.35
N LYS A 89 -10.31 4.20 11.56
CA LYS A 89 -9.44 3.80 12.67
C LYS A 89 -8.64 2.55 12.29
N LYS A 90 -7.32 2.55 12.54
CA LYS A 90 -6.43 1.38 12.36
C LYS A 90 -6.95 0.21 13.20
N GLN A 91 -7.61 -0.74 12.53
CA GLN A 91 -8.01 -2.03 13.09
C GLN A 91 -7.19 -3.07 12.35
N GLY A 92 -6.35 -3.82 13.08
CA GLY A 92 -5.43 -4.78 12.49
C GLY A 92 -4.50 -5.39 13.52
N ASP A 93 -3.78 -6.44 13.12
CA ASP A 93 -2.81 -7.10 14.01
C ASP A 93 -1.63 -6.15 14.32
N SER A 94 -1.28 -6.01 15.60
CA SER A 94 -0.21 -5.10 16.03
C SER A 94 1.17 -5.44 15.44
N SER A 95 1.42 -6.70 15.09
CA SER A 95 2.67 -7.15 14.46
C SER A 95 2.71 -6.73 12.99
N ILE A 96 1.63 -6.97 12.24
CA ILE A 96 1.51 -6.57 10.83
C ILE A 96 1.54 -5.05 10.71
N ILE A 97 0.87 -4.32 11.61
CA ILE A 97 0.93 -2.85 11.63
C ILE A 97 2.38 -2.36 11.82
N LYS A 98 3.18 -3.02 12.66
CA LYS A 98 4.60 -2.65 12.84
C LYS A 98 5.41 -2.95 11.59
N GLU A 99 5.14 -4.07 10.93
CA GLU A 99 5.86 -4.46 9.72
C GLU A 99 5.56 -3.54 8.55
N ILE A 100 4.29 -3.23 8.31
CA ILE A 100 3.88 -2.29 7.26
C ILE A 100 4.42 -0.88 7.56
N ARG A 101 4.51 -0.49 8.84
CA ARG A 101 5.18 0.77 9.23
C ARG A 101 6.67 0.73 8.90
N ARG A 102 7.37 -0.37 9.22
CA ARG A 102 8.79 -0.55 8.88
C ARG A 102 9.02 -0.46 7.38
N CYS A 103 8.16 -1.08 6.58
CA CYS A 103 8.20 -0.99 5.12
C CYS A 103 8.01 0.46 4.63
N TRP A 104 7.03 1.17 5.20
CA TRP A 104 6.82 2.58 4.87
C TRP A 104 8.02 3.46 5.25
N GLU A 105 8.63 3.23 6.41
CA GLU A 105 9.84 3.94 6.83
C GLU A 105 10.99 3.74 5.82
N GLN A 106 11.15 2.54 5.28
CA GLN A 106 12.12 2.28 4.20
C GLN A 106 11.80 3.08 2.93
N VAL A 107 10.54 3.14 2.51
CA VAL A 107 10.14 3.98 1.37
C VAL A 107 10.37 5.46 1.65
N ALA A 108 10.03 5.94 2.84
CA ALA A 108 10.17 7.35 3.23
C ALA A 108 11.63 7.83 3.13
N THR A 109 12.62 6.98 3.43
CA THR A 109 14.05 7.33 3.27
C THR A 109 14.47 7.61 1.82
N ARG A 110 13.67 7.15 0.84
CA ARG A 110 13.92 7.27 -0.60
C ARG A 110 13.11 8.40 -1.24
N LEU A 111 12.20 9.02 -0.48
CA LEU A 111 11.32 10.06 -0.99
C LEU A 111 11.90 11.47 -0.79
N PRO A 112 11.46 12.46 -1.59
CA PRO A 112 11.85 13.85 -1.42
C PRO A 112 11.46 14.41 -0.03
N PRO A 113 12.15 15.47 0.44
CA PRO A 113 11.79 16.18 1.67
C PRO A 113 10.33 16.65 1.59
N GLY A 114 9.51 16.19 2.54
CA GLY A 114 8.06 16.45 2.56
C GLY A 114 7.23 15.18 2.69
N TYR A 115 7.75 14.03 2.26
CA TYR A 115 7.10 12.71 2.41
C TYR A 115 7.55 11.90 3.64
N ALA A 116 8.59 12.38 4.32
CA ALA A 116 9.14 11.81 5.54
C ALA A 116 8.34 12.21 6.79
#